data_AF-A0A248VZE7-F1
#
_entry.id   AF-A0A248VZE7-F1
#
_cell.length_a   1.000
_cell.length_b   1.000
_cell.length_c   1.000
_cell.angle_alpha   90.00
_cell.angle_beta   90.00
_cell.angle_gamma   90.00
#
_symmetry.space_group_name_H-M   'P 1'
#
loop_
_entity.id
_entity.type
_entity.pdbx_description
1 polymer ?
#
loop_
_entity_poly.entity_id
_entity_poly.type
_entity_poly.pdbx_seq_one_letter_code
_entity_poly.pdbx_strand_id
1 'polypeptide(L)'
;MSQQILIGHDFWKLRENVKVPVYWREAQVSNHHVGVAGTSGAGKTHWIRQFVTGMPDDVEIDIFDYHGDIEIEGAKTVMFSEATRYGYNPLVLNTDPHYGGVRRAVNDVIESINSTARQLGGNQEGVLRHLLTDSYMMKGIFSDNPRSWARREASEAEIREMMEARNWSGLREVYPTLSDVIGFAKRKLKALWMGIEDKDNGRAALSAFDEYCRSMAAVNQLRTKLAKSGAKDDEDMERLQKRMETAKAKAFDTHATFLNSLENGREFEEAMKYNSKDVLLSVITRLENLNATGIFNPNPPPFGNARVRRYILKPLAQSEDELKMFVRFRMRAIIREMMQRGESGGKLRRLIVLDESKKFNDEDASNPINVVVNEMRKFGLAILLAGQSPAHFSSDFIKNAGTLLLLNLATADWDEAARKLKIEVKDLKYLKPQETGAVRMLEKGQSASFRQVRF
;
A
#
# COMPACT_ATOMS: atom_id res chain seq x y z
N MET A 1 23.07 28.44 1.48
CA MET A 1 23.66 28.20 0.14
C MET A 1 22.77 27.21 -0.58
N SER A 2 22.38 27.44 -1.84
CA SER A 2 21.57 26.48 -2.58
C SER A 2 22.35 25.17 -2.75
N GLN A 3 21.86 24.08 -2.17
CA GLN A 3 22.49 22.78 -2.29
C GLN A 3 22.49 22.34 -3.75
N GLN A 4 23.65 21.88 -4.23
CA GLN A 4 23.84 21.46 -5.61
C GLN A 4 24.41 20.04 -5.62
N ILE A 5 23.93 19.21 -6.53
CA ILE A 5 24.32 17.81 -6.64
C ILE A 5 25.16 17.66 -7.91
N LEU A 6 26.40 17.17 -7.78
CA LEU A 6 27.25 16.92 -8.94
C LEU A 6 26.66 15.74 -9.74
N ILE A 7 26.32 15.98 -11.00
CA ILE A 7 25.91 14.91 -11.92
C ILE A 7 27.12 14.29 -12.62
N GLY A 8 28.13 15.11 -12.91
CA GLY A 8 29.37 14.70 -13.57
C GLY A 8 30.09 15.93 -14.15
N HIS A 9 31.02 15.71 -15.06
CA HIS A 9 31.73 16.75 -15.80
C HIS A 9 31.33 16.70 -17.27
N ASP A 10 31.28 17.86 -17.94
CA ASP A 10 31.04 17.93 -19.38
C ASP A 10 32.06 17.06 -20.13
N PHE A 11 31.55 16.07 -20.87
CA PHE A 11 32.37 15.05 -21.49
C PHE A 11 33.33 15.64 -22.55
N TRP A 12 32.86 16.61 -23.33
CA TRP A 12 33.63 17.19 -24.43
C TRP A 12 34.72 18.12 -23.90
N LYS A 13 34.38 18.96 -22.92
CA LYS A 13 35.37 19.83 -22.26
C LYS A 13 36.42 19.05 -21.51
N LEU A 14 36.06 17.93 -20.90
CA LEU A 14 37.03 17.10 -20.20
C LEU A 14 38.05 16.45 -21.16
N ARG A 15 37.68 16.17 -22.42
CA ARG A 15 38.64 15.73 -23.46
C ARG A 15 39.64 16.81 -23.85
N GLU A 16 39.26 18.08 -23.69
CA GLU A 16 40.13 19.25 -23.86
C GLU A 16 40.96 19.53 -22.58
N ASN A 17 40.99 18.61 -21.60
CA ASN A 17 41.55 18.80 -20.25
C ASN A 17 40.92 19.95 -19.44
N VAL A 18 39.70 20.37 -19.79
CA VAL A 18 38.96 21.40 -19.05
C VAL A 18 37.87 20.74 -18.22
N LYS A 19 37.98 20.82 -16.88
CA LYS A 19 36.96 20.31 -15.96
C LYS A 19 35.81 21.30 -15.82
N VAL A 20 34.70 21.03 -16.52
CA VAL A 20 33.46 21.81 -16.38
C VAL A 20 32.42 20.96 -15.65
N PRO A 21 32.11 21.23 -14.37
CA PRO A 21 31.14 20.44 -13.63
C PRO A 21 29.70 20.73 -14.08
N VAL A 22 28.89 19.68 -14.16
CA VAL A 22 27.46 19.73 -14.43
C VAL A 22 26.73 19.42 -13.12
N TYR A 23 26.00 20.41 -12.62
CA TYR A 23 25.27 20.32 -11.36
C TYR A 23 23.77 20.26 -11.58
N TRP A 24 23.09 19.41 -10.81
CA TRP A 24 21.65 19.50 -10.61
C TRP A 24 21.37 20.48 -9.46
N ARG A 25 20.43 21.40 -9.68
CA ARG A 25 20.03 22.41 -8.70
C ARG A 25 18.51 22.53 -8.66
N GLU A 26 17.94 22.32 -7.47
CA GLU A 26 16.49 22.38 -7.22
C GLU A 26 15.85 23.66 -7.77
N ALA A 27 16.50 24.82 -7.55
CA ALA A 27 15.98 26.11 -7.95
C ALA A 27 15.94 26.34 -9.48
N GLN A 28 16.82 25.66 -10.22
CA GLN A 28 17.00 25.84 -11.66
C GLN A 28 16.11 24.93 -12.48
N VAL A 29 15.88 23.70 -12.02
CA VAL A 29 15.00 22.76 -12.73
C VAL A 29 13.54 23.21 -12.68
N SER A 30 12.83 23.04 -13.79
CA SER A 30 11.41 23.35 -13.91
C SER A 30 10.56 22.36 -13.12
N ASN A 31 10.94 21.07 -13.11
CA ASN A 31 10.31 20.02 -12.33
C ASN A 31 11.37 19.18 -11.61
N HIS A 32 11.03 18.61 -10.46
CA HIS A 32 11.93 17.83 -9.63
C HIS A 32 11.88 16.32 -9.91
N HIS A 33 10.99 15.83 -10.78
CA HIS A 33 10.98 14.42 -11.18
C HIS A 33 12.24 14.06 -11.98
N VAL A 34 12.76 12.86 -11.73
CA VAL A 34 14.04 12.37 -12.23
C VAL A 34 13.87 10.98 -12.83
N GLY A 35 14.30 10.78 -14.08
CA GLY A 35 14.39 9.44 -14.69
C GLY A 35 15.84 9.01 -14.84
N VAL A 36 16.14 7.75 -14.53
CA VAL A 36 17.45 7.14 -14.75
C VAL A 36 17.28 5.86 -15.55
N ALA A 37 17.79 5.83 -16.77
CA ALA A 37 17.74 4.64 -17.63
C ALA A 37 19.15 4.07 -17.88
N GLY A 38 19.32 2.77 -17.75
CA GLY A 38 20.59 2.08 -18.01
C GLY A 38 20.50 0.58 -17.79
N THR A 39 21.28 -0.21 -18.53
CA THR A 39 21.31 -1.68 -18.36
C THR A 39 21.72 -2.10 -16.94
N SER A 40 21.54 -3.39 -16.62
CA SER A 40 22.15 -3.95 -15.41
C SER A 40 23.66 -3.69 -15.42
N GLY A 41 24.22 -3.27 -14.28
CA GLY A 41 25.63 -2.90 -14.15
C GLY A 41 26.03 -1.52 -14.71
N ALA A 42 25.11 -0.75 -15.31
CA ALA A 42 25.42 0.55 -15.90
C ALA A 42 25.79 1.66 -14.88
N GLY A 43 25.52 1.44 -13.59
CA GLY A 43 25.81 2.40 -12.51
C GLY A 43 24.57 3.06 -11.87
N LYS A 44 23.35 2.58 -12.15
CA LYS A 44 22.09 3.16 -11.62
C LYS A 44 22.10 3.28 -10.09
N THR A 45 22.33 2.17 -9.40
CA THR A 45 22.36 2.11 -7.92
C THR A 45 23.38 3.11 -7.36
N HIS A 46 24.58 3.18 -7.94
CA HIS A 46 25.61 4.13 -7.51
C HIS A 46 25.15 5.58 -7.65
N TRP A 47 24.59 5.94 -8.81
CA TRP A 47 24.10 7.29 -9.07
C TRP A 47 22.92 7.67 -8.16
N ILE A 48 21.97 6.75 -7.95
CA ILE A 48 20.84 6.97 -7.03
C ILE A 48 21.37 7.27 -5.62
N ARG A 49 22.37 6.52 -5.14
CA ARG A 49 22.97 6.77 -3.82
C ARG A 49 23.58 8.16 -3.73
N GLN A 50 24.36 8.58 -4.73
CA GLN A 50 24.95 9.92 -4.77
C GLN A 50 23.88 11.01 -4.82
N PHE A 51 22.85 10.84 -5.65
CA PHE A 51 21.78 11.81 -5.81
C PHE A 51 20.95 11.96 -4.54
N VAL A 52 20.56 10.85 -3.91
CA VAL A 52 19.84 10.83 -2.62
C VAL A 52 20.68 11.46 -1.51
N THR A 53 21.97 11.13 -1.42
CA THR A 53 22.88 11.70 -0.40
C THR A 53 23.06 13.21 -0.58
N GLY A 54 23.09 13.68 -1.83
CA GLY A 54 23.22 15.09 -2.17
C GLY A 54 21.96 15.93 -1.94
N MET A 55 20.80 15.31 -1.70
CA MET A 55 19.54 16.03 -1.46
C MET A 55 19.60 16.90 -0.21
N PRO A 56 18.83 18.01 -0.16
CA PRO A 56 18.70 18.83 1.03
C PRO A 56 18.21 18.08 2.27
N ASP A 57 18.71 18.48 3.44
CA ASP A 57 18.42 17.82 4.73
C ASP A 57 16.95 17.88 5.13
N ASP A 58 16.22 18.86 4.61
CA ASP A 58 14.78 19.04 4.81
C ASP A 58 13.91 18.28 3.80
N VAL A 59 14.53 17.58 2.84
CA VAL A 59 13.83 16.67 1.92
C VAL A 59 13.76 15.27 2.52
N GLU A 60 12.53 14.81 2.76
CA GLU A 60 12.24 13.43 3.14
C GLU A 60 12.37 12.49 1.92
N ILE A 61 12.84 11.27 2.11
CA ILE A 61 13.10 10.34 1.01
C ILE A 61 12.55 8.95 1.33
N ASP A 62 11.75 8.39 0.42
CA ASP A 62 11.21 7.04 0.49
C ASP A 62 11.76 6.19 -0.65
N ILE A 63 12.58 5.19 -0.34
CA ILE A 63 13.27 4.33 -1.31
C ILE A 63 12.61 2.96 -1.35
N PHE A 64 11.91 2.67 -2.44
CA PHE A 64 11.36 1.35 -2.74
C PHE A 64 12.43 0.53 -3.45
N ASP A 65 13.18 -0.23 -2.67
CA ASP A 65 14.35 -0.97 -3.11
C ASP A 65 13.98 -2.42 -3.45
N TYR A 66 13.85 -2.68 -4.74
CA TYR A 66 13.48 -4.00 -5.26
C TYR A 66 14.62 -5.02 -5.11
N HIS A 67 15.86 -4.62 -5.41
CA HIS A 67 17.02 -5.52 -5.38
C HIS A 67 17.63 -5.68 -3.98
N GLY A 68 17.39 -4.72 -3.09
CA GLY A 68 17.98 -4.67 -1.76
C GLY A 68 19.41 -4.14 -1.76
N ASP A 69 19.81 -3.38 -2.79
CA ASP A 69 21.18 -2.90 -2.97
C ASP A 69 21.33 -1.36 -2.86
N ILE A 70 20.27 -0.58 -2.63
CA ILE A 70 20.37 0.88 -2.47
C ILE A 70 20.67 1.26 -1.00
N GLU A 71 21.87 0.95 -0.53
CA GLU A 71 22.34 1.34 0.81
C GLU A 71 22.69 2.83 0.89
N ILE A 72 22.12 3.52 1.89
CA ILE A 72 22.34 4.95 2.15
C ILE A 72 22.69 5.11 3.62
N GLU A 73 23.75 5.85 3.91
CA GLU A 73 24.16 6.15 5.28
C GLU A 73 23.07 6.94 6.02
N GLY A 74 22.78 6.56 7.27
CA GLY A 74 21.73 7.18 8.09
C GLY A 74 20.29 6.82 7.70
N ALA A 75 20.08 6.01 6.65
CA ALA A 75 18.74 5.56 6.29
C ALA A 75 18.19 4.52 7.26
N LYS A 76 16.93 4.69 7.66
CA LYS A 76 16.22 3.66 8.42
C LYS A 76 15.65 2.65 7.43
N THR A 77 16.10 1.41 7.53
CA THR A 77 15.77 0.34 6.60
C THR A 77 14.81 -0.66 7.22
N VAL A 78 13.75 -0.98 6.51
CA VAL A 78 12.75 -1.98 6.92
C VAL A 78 12.54 -2.98 5.80
N MET A 79 12.63 -4.26 6.13
CA MET A 79 12.27 -5.35 5.24
C MET A 79 10.80 -5.68 5.41
N PHE A 80 10.06 -5.76 4.30
CA PHE A 80 8.67 -6.19 4.29
C PHE A 80 8.61 -7.67 3.95
N SER A 81 8.10 -8.48 4.87
CA SER A 81 7.99 -9.93 4.73
C SER A 81 6.92 -10.47 5.67
N GLU A 82 6.47 -11.70 5.41
CA GLU A 82 5.56 -12.41 6.32
C GLU A 82 6.13 -12.57 7.74
N ALA A 83 7.45 -12.63 7.90
CA ALA A 83 8.10 -12.77 9.21
C ALA A 83 8.10 -11.46 10.01
N THR A 84 8.34 -10.34 9.34
CA THR A 84 8.39 -9.03 9.99
C THR A 84 6.99 -8.49 10.28
N ARG A 85 6.01 -8.84 9.44
CA ARG A 85 4.62 -8.38 9.54
C ARG A 85 4.52 -6.87 9.72
N TYR A 86 5.40 -6.11 9.08
CA TYR A 86 5.22 -4.66 8.93
C TYR A 86 4.28 -4.39 7.76
N GLY A 87 3.41 -3.41 7.92
CA GLY A 87 2.39 -3.08 6.95
C GLY A 87 1.83 -1.69 7.15
N TYR A 88 0.84 -1.36 6.33
CA TYR A 88 0.07 -0.13 6.51
C TYR A 88 -1.41 -0.48 6.51
N ASN A 89 -2.14 0.05 7.49
CA ASN A 89 -3.58 -0.09 7.52
C ASN A 89 -4.21 0.68 6.35
N PRO A 90 -4.86 0.01 5.39
CA PRO A 90 -5.44 0.68 4.22
C PRO A 90 -6.68 1.52 4.56
N LEU A 91 -7.21 1.41 5.79
CA LEU A 91 -8.39 2.11 6.28
C LEU A 91 -8.06 3.37 7.10
N VAL A 92 -6.82 3.85 7.05
CA VAL A 92 -6.47 5.15 7.63
C VAL A 92 -7.04 6.27 6.75
N LEU A 93 -7.80 7.18 7.36
CA LEU A 93 -8.47 8.26 6.65
C LEU A 93 -7.57 9.49 6.46
N ASN A 94 -7.73 10.14 5.30
CA ASN A 94 -7.46 11.56 5.21
C ASN A 94 -8.60 12.32 5.91
N THR A 95 -8.28 13.10 6.93
CA THR A 95 -9.25 13.85 7.74
C THR A 95 -9.67 15.20 7.14
N ASP A 96 -9.08 15.60 6.02
CA ASP A 96 -9.44 16.82 5.30
C ASP A 96 -10.88 16.73 4.74
N PRO A 97 -11.80 17.64 5.10
CA PRO A 97 -13.20 17.60 4.66
C PRO A 97 -13.42 17.69 3.14
N HIS A 98 -12.48 18.29 2.40
CA HIS A 98 -12.59 18.50 0.96
C HIS A 98 -11.91 17.40 0.16
N TYR A 99 -10.78 16.90 0.64
CA TYR A 99 -9.95 15.94 -0.08
C TYR A 99 -9.98 14.52 0.50
N GLY A 100 -10.55 14.32 1.68
CA GLY A 100 -10.52 13.07 2.42
C GLY A 100 -11.89 12.41 2.59
N GLY A 101 -12.05 11.75 3.74
CA GLY A 101 -13.30 11.14 4.17
C GLY A 101 -13.49 9.67 3.80
N VAL A 102 -14.52 9.09 4.43
CA VAL A 102 -14.85 7.66 4.37
C VAL A 102 -15.03 7.18 2.92
N ARG A 103 -15.83 7.91 2.12
CA ARG A 103 -16.12 7.52 0.73
C ARG A 103 -14.85 7.38 -0.11
N ARG A 104 -13.91 8.32 0.02
CA ARG A 104 -12.66 8.30 -0.77
C ARG A 104 -11.74 7.18 -0.33
N ALA A 105 -11.60 6.95 0.97
CA ALA A 105 -10.81 5.84 1.49
C ALA A 105 -11.39 4.48 1.06
N VAL A 106 -12.71 4.31 1.09
CA VAL A 106 -13.38 3.09 0.60
C VAL A 106 -13.11 2.87 -0.89
N ASN A 107 -13.21 3.93 -1.71
CA ASN A 107 -12.87 3.84 -3.14
C ASN A 107 -11.41 3.46 -3.36
N ASP A 108 -10.47 4.08 -2.64
CA ASP A 108 -9.03 3.79 -2.76
C ASP A 108 -8.74 2.30 -2.50
N VAL A 109 -9.39 1.71 -1.49
CA VAL A 109 -9.25 0.28 -1.16
C VAL A 109 -9.80 -0.60 -2.29
N ILE A 110 -10.99 -0.31 -2.79
CA ILE A 110 -11.63 -1.07 -3.87
C ILE A 110 -10.81 -0.97 -5.16
N GLU A 111 -10.39 0.24 -5.56
CA GLU A 111 -9.55 0.46 -6.74
C GLU A 111 -8.23 -0.30 -6.66
N SER A 112 -7.62 -0.33 -5.47
CA SER A 112 -6.34 -1.00 -5.27
C SER A 112 -6.49 -2.53 -5.37
N ILE A 113 -7.57 -3.10 -4.81
CA ILE A 113 -7.90 -4.52 -4.96
C ILE A 113 -8.16 -4.86 -6.44
N ASN A 114 -8.90 -4.00 -7.15
CA ASN A 114 -9.25 -4.22 -8.56
C ASN A 114 -8.05 -4.10 -9.52
N SER A 115 -6.97 -3.42 -9.12
CA SER A 115 -5.79 -3.23 -9.99
C SER A 115 -4.81 -4.39 -9.99
N THR A 116 -4.85 -5.26 -8.98
CA THR A 116 -3.86 -6.33 -8.81
C THR A 116 -4.50 -7.71 -8.73
N ALA A 117 -5.82 -7.79 -8.54
CA ALA A 117 -6.56 -9.05 -8.61
C ALA A 117 -7.51 -9.07 -9.82
N ARG A 118 -8.07 -10.25 -10.12
CA ARG A 118 -9.24 -10.36 -11.01
C ARG A 118 -10.32 -9.41 -10.49
N GLN A 119 -10.72 -8.45 -11.34
CA GLN A 119 -11.68 -7.40 -11.01
C GLN A 119 -12.90 -7.98 -10.29
N LEU A 120 -13.29 -7.33 -9.21
CA LEU A 120 -14.52 -7.64 -8.50
C LEU A 120 -15.70 -7.36 -9.44
N GLY A 121 -16.69 -8.26 -9.47
CA GLY A 121 -17.94 -7.96 -10.15
C GLY A 121 -18.68 -6.82 -9.43
N GLY A 122 -19.55 -6.07 -10.13
CA GLY A 122 -20.24 -4.91 -9.54
C GLY A 122 -21.00 -5.20 -8.24
N ASN A 123 -21.57 -6.40 -8.10
CA ASN A 123 -22.20 -6.85 -6.84
C ASN A 123 -21.20 -7.03 -5.70
N GLN A 124 -20.00 -7.57 -5.99
CA GLN A 124 -18.94 -7.75 -5.01
C GLN A 124 -18.40 -6.39 -4.56
N GLU A 125 -18.24 -5.44 -5.48
CA GLU A 125 -17.84 -4.06 -5.14
C GLU A 125 -18.87 -3.37 -4.25
N GLY A 126 -20.17 -3.50 -4.56
CA GLY A 126 -21.24 -2.95 -3.74
C GLY A 126 -21.24 -3.52 -2.32
N VAL A 127 -21.12 -4.84 -2.18
CA VAL A 127 -21.03 -5.51 -0.87
C VAL A 127 -19.78 -5.07 -0.11
N LEU A 128 -18.61 -5.05 -0.77
CA LEU A 128 -17.35 -4.62 -0.15
C LEU A 128 -17.42 -3.16 0.33
N ARG A 129 -18.02 -2.27 -0.48
CA ARG A 129 -18.25 -0.87 -0.12
C ARG A 129 -19.10 -0.73 1.14
N HIS A 130 -20.18 -1.50 1.26
CA HIS A 130 -21.00 -1.51 2.49
C HIS A 130 -20.20 -2.03 3.68
N LEU A 131 -19.51 -3.16 3.54
CA LEU A 131 -18.70 -3.73 4.62
C LEU A 131 -17.63 -2.76 5.14
N LEU A 132 -16.94 -2.06 4.24
CA LEU A 132 -15.93 -1.07 4.61
C LEU A 132 -16.56 0.15 5.30
N THR A 133 -17.66 0.68 4.75
CA THR A 133 -18.36 1.84 5.31
C THR A 133 -18.93 1.55 6.69
N ASP A 134 -19.58 0.38 6.86
CA ASP A 134 -20.13 -0.06 8.13
C ASP A 134 -19.03 -0.29 9.17
N SER A 135 -17.86 -0.77 8.75
CA SER A 135 -16.70 -0.95 9.65
C SER A 135 -16.20 0.38 10.22
N TYR A 136 -16.26 1.47 9.43
CA TYR A 136 -16.01 2.82 9.94
C TYR A 136 -17.09 3.27 10.93
N MET A 137 -18.37 3.06 10.60
CA MET A 137 -19.49 3.42 11.47
C MET A 137 -19.42 2.70 12.83
N MET A 138 -18.99 1.44 12.86
CA MET A 138 -18.77 0.67 14.09
C MET A 138 -17.70 1.27 15.00
N LYS A 139 -16.75 2.04 14.44
CA LYS A 139 -15.73 2.81 15.16
C LYS A 139 -16.20 4.26 15.45
N GLY A 140 -17.47 4.56 15.21
CA GLY A 140 -18.05 5.90 15.39
C GLY A 140 -17.53 6.92 14.37
N ILE A 141 -17.13 6.46 13.19
CA ILE A 141 -16.65 7.31 12.09
C ILE A 141 -17.75 7.35 11.02
N PHE A 142 -18.31 8.54 10.79
CA PHE A 142 -19.47 8.75 9.93
C PHE A 142 -19.08 9.53 8.67
N SER A 143 -19.62 9.12 7.52
CA SER A 143 -19.27 9.70 6.22
C SER A 143 -19.68 11.17 6.07
N ASP A 144 -20.72 11.59 6.77
CA ASP A 144 -21.32 12.92 6.77
C ASP A 144 -20.82 13.83 7.91
N ASN A 145 -20.00 13.31 8.82
CA ASN A 145 -19.47 14.06 9.96
C ASN A 145 -17.93 14.07 9.98
N PRO A 146 -17.27 15.05 9.36
CA PRO A 146 -15.80 15.15 9.34
C PRO A 146 -15.14 15.22 10.70
N ARG A 147 -15.84 15.74 11.73
CA ARG A 147 -15.31 15.78 13.11
C ARG A 147 -15.10 14.38 13.68
N SER A 148 -15.79 13.38 13.14
CA SER A 148 -15.65 11.99 13.55
C SER A 148 -14.46 11.27 12.91
N TRP A 149 -13.78 11.85 11.91
CA TRP A 149 -12.79 11.13 11.10
C TRP A 149 -11.44 10.93 11.78
N ALA A 150 -11.07 11.81 12.70
CA ALA A 150 -9.79 11.72 13.40
C ALA A 150 -9.77 10.51 14.33
N ARG A 151 -8.86 9.57 14.08
CA ARG A 151 -8.54 8.42 14.92
C ARG A 151 -7.04 8.18 14.94
N ARG A 152 -6.58 7.39 15.92
CA ARG A 152 -5.19 6.93 15.97
C ARG A 152 -5.01 5.62 15.20
N GLU A 153 -3.79 5.37 14.77
CA GLU A 153 -3.38 4.03 14.35
C GLU A 153 -3.05 3.16 15.58
N ALA A 154 -3.14 1.85 15.43
CA ALA A 154 -2.77 0.89 16.46
C ALA A 154 -2.29 -0.39 15.81
N SER A 155 -1.18 -0.94 16.30
CA SER A 155 -0.66 -2.24 15.90
C SER A 155 -1.62 -3.38 16.24
N GLU A 156 -1.41 -4.53 15.62
CA GLU A 156 -2.20 -5.73 15.94
C GLU A 156 -2.04 -6.16 17.39
N ALA A 157 -0.85 -5.96 17.96
CA ALA A 157 -0.58 -6.28 19.35
C ALA A 157 -1.41 -5.40 20.29
N GLU A 158 -1.42 -4.08 20.06
CA GLU A 158 -2.25 -3.14 20.83
C GLU A 158 -3.75 -3.44 20.67
N ILE A 159 -4.19 -3.75 19.45
CA ILE A 159 -5.60 -4.10 19.20
C ILE A 159 -5.98 -5.37 19.96
N ARG A 160 -5.12 -6.40 19.94
CA ARG A 160 -5.34 -7.66 20.66
C ARG A 160 -5.40 -7.43 22.17
N GLU A 161 -4.46 -6.65 22.72
CA GLU A 161 -4.44 -6.30 24.13
C GLU A 161 -5.72 -5.57 24.55
N MET A 162 -6.18 -4.61 23.75
CA MET A 162 -7.45 -3.92 24.00
C MET A 162 -8.66 -4.87 23.94
N MET A 163 -8.66 -5.86 23.04
CA MET A 163 -9.72 -6.88 22.97
C MET A 163 -9.72 -7.79 24.19
N GLU A 164 -8.55 -8.27 24.62
CA GLU A 164 -8.39 -9.13 25.80
C GLU A 164 -8.81 -8.40 27.09
N ALA A 165 -8.42 -7.13 27.21
CA ALA A 165 -8.83 -6.25 28.30
C ALA A 165 -10.31 -5.79 28.22
N ARG A 166 -11.04 -6.17 27.16
CA ARG A 166 -12.42 -5.71 26.88
C ARG A 166 -12.56 -4.18 26.85
N ASN A 167 -11.51 -3.48 26.43
CA ASN A 167 -11.46 -2.03 26.32
C ASN A 167 -12.17 -1.56 25.04
N TRP A 168 -13.49 -1.58 25.05
CA TRP A 168 -14.32 -1.16 23.91
C TRP A 168 -14.17 0.32 23.56
N SER A 169 -13.92 1.18 24.55
CA SER A 169 -13.63 2.60 24.34
C SER A 169 -12.34 2.80 23.54
N GLY A 170 -11.23 2.17 23.95
CA GLY A 170 -9.96 2.25 23.25
C GLY A 170 -10.04 1.69 21.83
N LEU A 171 -10.80 0.62 21.63
CA LEU A 171 -11.04 0.06 20.29
C LEU A 171 -11.82 1.01 19.36
N ARG A 172 -12.60 1.97 19.89
CA ARG A 172 -13.30 2.99 19.09
C ARG A 172 -12.42 4.19 18.73
N GLU A 173 -11.32 4.39 19.45
CA GLU A 173 -10.36 5.48 19.22
C GLU A 173 -9.36 5.17 18.08
N VAL A 174 -9.36 3.94 17.58
CA VAL A 174 -8.49 3.50 16.49
C VAL A 174 -9.26 3.36 15.17
N TYR A 175 -8.56 3.52 14.04
CA TYR A 175 -9.12 3.18 12.73
C TYR A 175 -9.50 1.69 12.65
N PRO A 176 -10.55 1.32 11.90
CA PRO A 176 -10.80 -0.09 11.61
C PRO A 176 -9.64 -0.69 10.83
N THR A 177 -9.47 -2.00 10.90
CA THR A 177 -8.47 -2.78 10.15
C THR A 177 -9.14 -3.73 9.18
N LEU A 178 -8.39 -4.31 8.22
CA LEU A 178 -8.95 -5.37 7.37
C LEU A 178 -9.46 -6.56 8.19
N SER A 179 -8.80 -6.88 9.31
CA SER A 179 -9.26 -7.93 10.22
C SER A 179 -10.61 -7.61 10.85
N ASP A 180 -10.89 -6.34 11.18
CA ASP A 180 -12.21 -5.92 11.64
C ASP A 180 -13.28 -6.11 10.56
N VAL A 181 -12.97 -5.73 9.31
CA VAL A 181 -13.87 -5.87 8.15
C VAL A 181 -14.17 -7.34 7.88
N ILE A 182 -13.15 -8.20 7.86
CA ILE A 182 -13.29 -9.66 7.67
C ILE A 182 -14.14 -10.25 8.80
N GLY A 183 -13.85 -9.86 10.05
CA GLY A 183 -14.61 -10.32 11.21
C GLY A 183 -16.09 -9.92 11.13
N PHE A 184 -16.36 -8.69 10.71
CA PHE A 184 -17.72 -8.20 10.47
C PHE A 184 -18.42 -8.95 9.34
N ALA A 185 -17.75 -9.11 8.20
CA ALA A 185 -18.28 -9.82 7.04
C ALA A 185 -18.62 -11.29 7.38
N LYS A 186 -17.75 -11.99 8.12
CA LYS A 186 -18.00 -13.35 8.60
C LYS A 186 -19.20 -13.44 9.54
N ARG A 187 -19.38 -12.47 10.45
CA ARG A 187 -20.56 -12.42 11.32
C ARG A 187 -21.84 -12.22 10.51
N LYS A 188 -21.83 -11.30 9.54
CA LYS A 188 -22.95 -11.09 8.61
C LYS A 188 -23.26 -12.33 7.77
N LEU A 189 -22.24 -13.04 7.30
CA LEU A 189 -22.41 -14.30 6.58
C LEU A 189 -23.11 -15.34 7.46
N LYS A 190 -22.67 -15.53 8.70
CA LYS A 190 -23.32 -16.44 9.65
C LYS A 190 -24.78 -16.06 9.93
N ALA A 191 -25.04 -14.77 10.14
CA ALA A 191 -26.38 -14.22 10.32
C ALA A 191 -27.30 -14.60 9.14
N LEU A 192 -26.82 -14.39 7.91
CA LEU A 192 -27.51 -14.79 6.68
C LEU A 192 -27.72 -16.31 6.56
N TRP A 193 -26.76 -17.13 6.97
CA TRP A 193 -26.91 -18.59 6.98
C TRP A 193 -28.02 -19.05 7.93
N MET A 194 -28.13 -18.41 9.09
CA MET A 194 -29.11 -18.76 10.12
C MET A 194 -30.47 -18.06 9.94
N GLY A 195 -30.59 -17.10 9.01
CA GLY A 195 -31.81 -16.29 8.87
C GLY A 195 -32.04 -15.37 10.07
N ILE A 196 -30.97 -14.93 10.73
CA ILE A 196 -31.00 -14.12 11.94
C ILE A 196 -30.51 -12.70 11.61
N GLU A 197 -31.11 -11.69 12.22
CA GLU A 197 -30.60 -10.32 12.15
C GLU A 197 -29.39 -10.12 13.09
N ASP A 198 -28.29 -9.49 12.62
CA ASP A 198 -27.12 -9.18 13.47
C ASP A 198 -27.35 -7.92 14.34
N LYS A 199 -28.45 -7.91 15.10
CA LYS A 199 -28.81 -6.91 16.11
C LYS A 199 -29.44 -7.60 17.33
N ASP A 200 -29.30 -6.98 18.50
CA ASP A 200 -29.95 -7.35 19.76
C ASP A 200 -30.05 -8.86 20.02
N ASN A 201 -31.27 -9.40 20.07
CA ASN A 201 -31.55 -10.82 20.32
C ASN A 201 -30.90 -11.74 19.27
N GLY A 202 -30.86 -11.30 18.02
CA GLY A 202 -30.23 -12.07 16.95
C GLY A 202 -28.71 -12.15 17.09
N ARG A 203 -28.05 -11.06 17.54
CA ARG A 203 -26.62 -11.09 17.88
C ARG A 203 -26.32 -12.01 19.07
N ALA A 204 -27.21 -12.04 20.06
CA ALA A 204 -27.09 -12.96 21.19
C ALA A 204 -27.22 -14.43 20.74
N ALA A 205 -28.21 -14.74 19.90
CA ALA A 205 -28.41 -16.06 19.32
C ALA A 205 -27.21 -16.52 18.48
N LEU A 206 -26.65 -15.65 17.63
CA LEU A 206 -25.45 -15.91 16.84
C LEU A 206 -24.24 -16.22 17.73
N SER A 207 -24.04 -15.44 18.79
CA SER A 207 -22.91 -15.60 19.71
C SER A 207 -23.01 -16.91 20.50
N ALA A 208 -24.21 -17.27 20.96
CA ALA A 208 -24.45 -18.52 21.67
C ALA A 208 -24.27 -19.74 20.76
N PHE A 209 -24.72 -19.66 19.51
CA PHE A 209 -24.50 -20.71 18.51
C PHE A 209 -23.00 -20.88 18.18
N ASP A 210 -22.25 -19.80 18.03
CA ASP A 210 -20.80 -19.85 17.83
C ASP A 210 -20.06 -20.51 19.00
N GLU A 211 -20.49 -20.24 20.24
CA GLU A 211 -19.96 -20.86 21.46
C GLU A 211 -20.24 -22.38 21.48
N TYR A 212 -21.43 -22.79 21.05
CA TYR A 212 -21.78 -24.21 20.87
C TYR A 212 -20.91 -24.89 19.82
N CYS A 213 -20.78 -24.33 18.61
CA CYS A 213 -19.96 -24.91 17.55
C CYS A 213 -18.48 -25.05 17.96
N ARG A 214 -17.91 -24.05 18.64
CA ARG A 214 -16.53 -24.12 19.16
C ARG A 214 -16.37 -25.23 20.20
N SER A 215 -17.32 -25.35 21.12
CA SER A 215 -17.29 -26.38 22.16
C SER A 215 -17.42 -27.78 21.55
N MET A 216 -18.30 -27.95 20.56
CA MET A 216 -18.44 -29.21 19.81
C MET A 216 -17.17 -29.57 19.02
N ALA A 217 -16.52 -28.58 18.38
CA ALA A 217 -15.26 -28.80 17.68
C ALA A 217 -14.14 -29.25 18.64
N ALA A 218 -14.05 -28.65 19.83
CA ALA A 218 -13.07 -29.05 20.85
C ALA A 218 -13.28 -30.50 21.33
N VAL A 219 -14.54 -30.91 21.58
CA VAL A 219 -14.89 -32.30 21.91
C VAL A 219 -14.46 -33.25 20.78
N ASN A 220 -14.78 -32.92 19.52
CA ASN A 220 -14.43 -33.76 18.38
C ASN A 220 -12.92 -33.85 18.14
N GLN A 221 -12.18 -32.77 18.36
CA GLN A 221 -10.70 -32.77 18.28
C GLN A 221 -10.08 -33.68 19.34
N LEU A 222 -10.52 -33.58 20.61
CA LEU A 222 -10.02 -34.44 21.68
C LEU A 222 -10.39 -35.91 21.41
N ARG A 223 -11.63 -36.18 21.02
CA ARG A 223 -12.09 -37.53 20.62
C ARG A 223 -11.23 -38.13 19.50
N THR A 224 -10.87 -37.33 18.49
CA THR A 224 -10.02 -37.78 17.38
C THR A 224 -8.58 -38.03 17.84
N LYS A 225 -8.03 -37.21 18.75
CA LYS A 225 -6.69 -37.40 19.34
C LYS A 225 -6.62 -38.66 20.19
N LEU A 226 -7.63 -38.90 21.02
CA LEU A 226 -7.72 -40.10 21.87
C LEU A 226 -7.86 -41.37 21.03
N ALA A 227 -8.67 -41.33 19.97
CA ALA A 227 -8.79 -42.45 19.01
C ALA A 227 -7.47 -42.78 18.29
N LYS A 228 -6.60 -41.79 18.04
CA LYS A 228 -5.29 -41.99 17.39
C LYS A 228 -4.17 -42.41 18.34
N SER A 229 -4.22 -41.99 19.60
CA SER A 229 -3.18 -42.25 20.61
C SER A 229 -3.45 -43.50 21.45
N GLY A 230 -4.68 -44.04 21.43
CA GLY A 230 -5.08 -45.15 22.29
C GLY A 230 -5.17 -44.79 23.78
N ALA A 231 -4.94 -43.52 24.13
CA ALA A 231 -5.07 -43.00 25.48
C ALA A 231 -6.54 -42.78 25.86
N LYS A 232 -6.83 -42.81 27.17
CA LYS A 232 -8.09 -42.35 27.73
C LYS A 232 -7.84 -41.10 28.55
N ASP A 233 -8.60 -40.06 28.26
CA ASP A 233 -8.58 -38.78 28.98
C ASP A 233 -10.04 -38.44 29.33
N ASP A 234 -10.61 -39.29 30.20
CA ASP A 234 -12.05 -39.31 30.48
C ASP A 234 -12.49 -38.04 31.24
N GLU A 235 -11.61 -37.45 32.05
CA GLU A 235 -11.87 -36.24 32.84
C GLU A 235 -11.98 -34.97 31.96
N ASP A 236 -11.01 -34.72 31.08
CA ASP A 236 -11.08 -33.59 30.16
C ASP A 236 -12.19 -33.76 29.10
N MET A 237 -12.48 -35.01 28.69
CA MET A 237 -13.61 -35.32 27.82
C MET A 237 -14.95 -34.98 28.48
N GLU A 238 -15.17 -35.40 29.73
CA GLU A 238 -16.40 -35.09 30.48
C GLU A 238 -16.56 -33.58 30.67
N ARG A 239 -15.48 -32.88 31.03
CA ARG A 239 -15.47 -31.43 31.18
C ARG A 239 -15.85 -30.70 29.89
N LEU A 240 -15.27 -31.09 28.74
CA LEU A 240 -15.58 -30.48 27.44
C LEU A 240 -17.01 -30.79 26.99
N GLN A 241 -17.51 -32.01 27.24
CA GLN A 241 -18.89 -32.40 26.94
C GLN A 241 -19.89 -31.58 27.76
N LYS A 242 -19.68 -31.42 29.06
CA LYS A 242 -20.54 -30.60 29.92
C LYS A 242 -20.59 -29.14 29.47
N ARG A 243 -19.43 -28.59 29.07
CA ARG A 243 -19.35 -27.24 28.47
C ARG A 243 -20.14 -27.15 27.16
N MET A 244 -20.01 -28.16 26.28
CA MET A 244 -20.75 -28.21 25.02
C MET A 244 -22.26 -28.27 25.23
N GLU A 245 -22.75 -29.12 26.13
CA GLU A 245 -24.19 -29.22 26.44
C GLU A 245 -24.74 -27.92 27.04
N THR A 246 -23.98 -27.27 27.93
CA THR A 246 -24.36 -25.95 28.47
C THR A 246 -24.45 -24.90 27.35
N ALA A 247 -23.47 -24.88 26.45
CA ALA A 247 -23.48 -23.98 25.30
C ALA A 247 -24.64 -24.28 24.33
N LYS A 248 -24.97 -25.56 24.13
CA LYS A 248 -26.10 -26.02 23.30
C LYS A 248 -27.44 -25.54 23.85
N ALA A 249 -27.69 -25.72 25.15
CA ALA A 249 -28.92 -25.27 25.80
C ALA A 249 -29.08 -23.75 25.67
N LYS A 250 -28.02 -23.00 25.99
CA LYS A 250 -27.99 -21.54 25.82
C LYS A 250 -28.25 -21.09 24.38
N ALA A 251 -27.69 -21.79 23.39
CA ALA A 251 -27.93 -21.50 21.97
C ALA A 251 -29.39 -21.74 21.58
N PHE A 252 -30.00 -22.81 22.09
CA PHE A 252 -31.41 -23.10 21.87
C PHE A 252 -32.31 -22.01 22.47
N ASP A 253 -32.11 -21.66 23.74
CA ASP A 253 -32.94 -20.69 24.45
C ASP A 253 -32.87 -19.29 23.82
N THR A 254 -31.65 -18.84 23.46
CA THR A 254 -31.44 -17.55 22.82
C THR A 254 -32.02 -17.50 21.41
N HIS A 255 -31.94 -18.60 20.65
CA HIS A 255 -32.56 -18.69 19.32
C HIS A 255 -34.08 -18.74 19.40
N ALA A 256 -34.65 -19.44 20.38
CA ALA A 256 -36.09 -19.44 20.64
C ALA A 256 -36.57 -18.03 21.01
N THR A 257 -35.83 -17.33 21.86
CA THR A 257 -36.11 -15.93 22.23
C THR A 257 -36.08 -15.02 21.01
N PHE A 258 -35.08 -15.17 20.13
CA PHE A 258 -35.01 -14.42 18.88
C PHE A 258 -36.23 -14.67 18.00
N LEU A 259 -36.58 -15.94 17.73
CA LEU A 259 -37.74 -16.30 16.91
C LEU A 259 -39.04 -15.73 17.47
N ASN A 260 -39.21 -15.75 18.79
CA ASN A 260 -40.39 -15.20 19.45
C ASN A 260 -40.43 -13.66 19.43
N SER A 261 -39.30 -12.99 19.20
CA SER A 261 -39.23 -11.53 19.07
C SER A 261 -39.44 -11.01 17.65
N LEU A 262 -39.63 -11.90 16.67
CA LEU A 262 -39.94 -11.52 15.30
C LEU A 262 -41.43 -11.12 15.22
N GLU A 263 -41.69 -9.85 14.93
CA GLU A 263 -43.06 -9.30 15.00
C GLU A 263 -43.67 -9.01 13.63
N ASN A 264 -42.86 -8.73 12.58
CA ASN A 264 -43.37 -8.07 11.38
C ASN A 264 -42.94 -8.72 10.04
N GLY A 265 -42.12 -9.77 10.05
CA GLY A 265 -41.82 -10.60 8.87
C GLY A 265 -41.00 -9.89 7.78
N ARG A 266 -40.53 -8.67 8.04
CA ARG A 266 -39.69 -7.87 7.14
C ARG A 266 -38.19 -8.09 7.39
N GLU A 267 -37.84 -8.88 8.40
CA GLU A 267 -36.45 -9.20 8.76
C GLU A 267 -35.73 -9.96 7.62
N PHE A 268 -36.49 -10.65 6.77
CA PHE A 268 -35.98 -11.29 5.55
C PHE A 268 -35.70 -10.28 4.40
N GLU A 269 -36.34 -9.10 4.40
CA GLU A 269 -36.06 -8.05 3.41
C GLU A 269 -34.74 -7.31 3.70
N GLU A 270 -34.34 -7.17 4.97
CA GLU A 270 -33.02 -6.62 5.33
C GLU A 270 -31.86 -7.54 4.92
N ALA A 271 -32.10 -8.87 4.88
CA ALA A 271 -31.15 -9.84 4.34
C ALA A 271 -30.83 -9.59 2.86
N MET A 272 -31.68 -8.85 2.13
CA MET A 272 -31.45 -8.50 0.73
C MET A 272 -30.39 -7.40 0.52
N LYS A 273 -29.94 -6.67 1.55
CA LYS A 273 -28.86 -5.66 1.39
C LYS A 273 -27.50 -6.25 1.01
N TYR A 274 -27.29 -7.55 1.27
CA TYR A 274 -26.07 -8.27 0.90
C TYR A 274 -26.44 -9.28 -0.21
N ASN A 275 -26.13 -8.92 -1.47
CA ASN A 275 -26.54 -9.58 -2.71
C ASN A 275 -26.20 -11.08 -2.84
N SER A 276 -26.81 -11.95 -2.04
CA SER A 276 -26.58 -13.40 -1.91
C SER A 276 -25.41 -13.79 -1.00
N LYS A 277 -25.57 -14.95 -0.33
CA LYS A 277 -24.55 -15.58 0.53
C LYS A 277 -23.24 -15.82 -0.23
N ASP A 278 -23.34 -16.16 -1.51
CA ASP A 278 -22.20 -16.49 -2.37
C ASP A 278 -21.37 -15.24 -2.70
N VAL A 279 -22.01 -14.09 -2.92
CA VAL A 279 -21.29 -12.83 -3.15
C VAL A 279 -20.53 -12.42 -1.88
N LEU A 280 -21.17 -12.51 -0.71
CA LEU A 280 -20.52 -12.17 0.55
C LEU A 280 -19.37 -13.13 0.87
N LEU A 281 -19.56 -14.44 0.68
CA LEU A 281 -18.50 -15.44 0.83
C LEU A 281 -17.33 -15.14 -0.11
N SER A 282 -17.60 -14.81 -1.36
CA SER A 282 -16.57 -14.46 -2.33
C SER A 282 -15.79 -13.19 -1.93
N VAL A 283 -16.47 -12.15 -1.43
CA VAL A 283 -15.81 -10.94 -0.89
C VAL A 283 -14.95 -11.26 0.33
N ILE A 284 -15.43 -12.13 1.23
CA ILE A 284 -14.66 -12.58 2.40
C ILE A 284 -13.37 -13.27 1.96
N THR A 285 -13.45 -14.22 1.02
CA THR A 285 -12.26 -14.91 0.50
C THR A 285 -11.25 -13.92 -0.11
N ARG A 286 -11.73 -12.89 -0.82
CA ARG A 286 -10.86 -11.83 -1.37
C ARG A 286 -10.18 -11.02 -0.27
N LEU A 287 -10.92 -10.62 0.76
CA LEU A 287 -10.36 -9.89 1.90
C LEU A 287 -9.38 -10.74 2.71
N GLU A 288 -9.65 -12.03 2.90
CA GLU A 288 -8.76 -12.95 3.58
C GLU A 288 -7.45 -13.13 2.82
N ASN A 289 -7.51 -13.34 1.50
CA ASN A 289 -6.32 -13.41 0.66
C ASN A 289 -5.51 -12.12 0.75
N LEU A 290 -6.17 -10.96 0.70
CA LEU A 290 -5.52 -9.65 0.86
C LEU A 290 -4.83 -9.51 2.22
N ASN A 291 -5.49 -9.91 3.30
CA ASN A 291 -4.94 -9.84 4.65
C ASN A 291 -3.80 -10.86 4.86
N ALA A 292 -3.87 -12.02 4.19
CA ALA A 292 -2.85 -13.06 4.25
C ALA A 292 -1.52 -12.64 3.63
N THR A 293 -1.52 -11.70 2.66
CA THR A 293 -0.28 -11.12 2.09
C THR A 293 0.65 -10.53 3.16
N GLY A 294 0.11 -10.19 4.34
CA GLY A 294 0.89 -9.60 5.42
C GLY A 294 1.33 -8.17 5.15
N ILE A 295 0.89 -7.53 4.06
CA ILE A 295 1.28 -6.16 3.67
C ILE A 295 0.31 -5.11 4.23
N PHE A 296 -0.97 -5.48 4.41
CA PHE A 296 -2.05 -4.60 4.89
C PHE A 296 -2.37 -4.77 6.37
N ASN A 297 -1.38 -5.22 7.14
CA ASN A 297 -1.51 -5.25 8.58
C ASN A 297 -1.34 -3.82 9.15
N PRO A 298 -1.88 -3.55 10.34
CA PRO A 298 -1.79 -2.26 10.99
C PRO A 298 -0.50 -2.06 11.81
N ASN A 299 0.54 -2.88 11.63
CA ASN A 299 1.82 -2.71 12.33
C ASN A 299 2.69 -1.75 11.50
N PRO A 300 2.76 -0.45 11.86
CA PRO A 300 3.51 0.50 11.07
C PRO A 300 4.99 0.12 11.06
N PRO A 301 5.69 0.26 9.92
CA PRO A 301 7.13 0.10 9.91
C PRO A 301 7.75 1.13 10.85
N PRO A 302 8.79 0.77 11.61
CA PRO A 302 9.30 1.59 12.70
C PRO A 302 10.14 2.77 12.19
N PHE A 303 9.77 3.47 11.12
CA PHE A 303 10.57 4.57 10.56
C PHE A 303 10.70 5.77 11.51
N GLY A 304 9.69 6.06 12.33
CA GLY A 304 9.66 7.27 13.16
C GLY A 304 9.89 8.52 12.31
N ASN A 305 10.73 9.44 12.79
CA ASN A 305 11.06 10.69 12.09
C ASN A 305 12.26 10.55 11.12
N ALA A 306 12.56 9.33 10.66
CA ALA A 306 13.67 9.11 9.75
C ALA A 306 13.48 9.93 8.45
N ARG A 307 14.51 10.72 8.10
CA ARG A 307 14.57 11.48 6.85
C ARG A 307 14.57 10.55 5.64
N VAL A 308 15.42 9.52 5.66
CA VAL A 308 15.54 8.53 4.58
C VAL A 308 14.97 7.20 5.06
N ARG A 309 13.91 6.75 4.40
CA ARG A 309 13.17 5.52 4.68
C ARG A 309 13.36 4.54 3.54
N ARG A 310 14.03 3.42 3.80
CA ARG A 310 14.30 2.39 2.79
C ARG A 310 13.42 1.16 3.02
N TYR A 311 12.67 0.80 1.99
CA TYR A 311 11.75 -0.31 1.96
C TYR A 311 12.40 -1.43 1.13
N ILE A 312 12.86 -2.50 1.77
CA ILE A 312 13.37 -3.67 1.05
C ILE A 312 12.19 -4.55 0.64
N LEU A 313 11.95 -4.64 -0.67
CA LEU A 313 10.77 -5.31 -1.24
C LEU A 313 11.06 -6.71 -1.79
N LYS A 314 12.33 -7.13 -1.81
CA LYS A 314 12.76 -8.42 -2.36
C LYS A 314 11.94 -9.62 -1.88
N PRO A 315 11.50 -9.73 -0.60
CA PRO A 315 10.64 -10.85 -0.18
C PRO A 315 9.25 -10.81 -0.83
N LEU A 316 8.68 -9.63 -1.06
CA LEU A 316 7.38 -9.46 -1.73
C LEU A 316 7.46 -9.73 -3.24
N ALA A 317 8.66 -9.72 -3.83
CA ALA A 317 8.86 -9.95 -5.25
C ALA A 317 8.49 -11.37 -5.73
N GLN A 318 8.18 -12.29 -4.81
CA GLN A 318 7.63 -13.61 -5.13
C GLN A 318 6.23 -13.51 -5.76
N SER A 319 5.47 -12.46 -5.42
CA SER A 319 4.15 -12.15 -5.97
C SER A 319 4.16 -10.74 -6.56
N GLU A 320 4.14 -10.63 -7.90
CA GLU A 320 4.18 -9.34 -8.57
C GLU A 320 2.95 -8.47 -8.23
N ASP A 321 1.80 -9.09 -8.04
CA ASP A 321 0.55 -8.41 -7.68
C ASP A 321 0.63 -7.81 -6.27
N GLU A 322 1.17 -8.55 -5.29
CA GLU A 322 1.39 -8.05 -3.94
C GLU A 322 2.39 -6.90 -3.89
N LEU A 323 3.49 -7.04 -4.63
CA LEU A 323 4.51 -6.01 -4.77
C LEU A 323 3.92 -4.72 -5.36
N LYS A 324 3.18 -4.82 -6.47
CA LYS A 324 2.49 -3.68 -7.09
C LYS A 324 1.50 -3.03 -6.14
N MET A 325 0.70 -3.85 -5.46
CA MET A 325 -0.32 -3.38 -4.53
C MET A 325 0.31 -2.61 -3.37
N PHE A 326 1.38 -3.12 -2.76
CA PHE A 326 2.10 -2.43 -1.70
C PHE A 326 2.59 -1.05 -2.12
N VAL A 327 3.32 -0.99 -3.24
CA VAL A 327 3.85 0.28 -3.77
C VAL A 327 2.72 1.24 -4.06
N ARG A 328 1.63 0.77 -4.68
CA ARG A 328 0.44 1.60 -4.97
C ARG A 328 -0.16 2.22 -3.71
N PHE A 329 -0.43 1.41 -2.68
CA PHE A 329 -1.02 1.89 -1.44
C PHE A 329 -0.10 2.85 -0.68
N ARG A 330 1.20 2.52 -0.57
CA ARG A 330 2.15 3.39 0.11
C ARG A 330 2.32 4.70 -0.63
N MET A 331 2.39 4.69 -1.96
CA MET A 331 2.44 5.93 -2.75
C MET A 331 1.16 6.76 -2.59
N ARG A 332 -0.04 6.15 -2.59
CA ARG A 332 -1.29 6.87 -2.30
C ARG A 332 -1.29 7.48 -0.91
N ALA A 333 -0.78 6.78 0.10
CA ALA A 333 -0.62 7.33 1.44
C ALA A 333 0.32 8.55 1.45
N ILE A 334 1.47 8.47 0.78
CA ILE A 334 2.40 9.62 0.63
C ILE A 334 1.73 10.79 -0.08
N ILE A 335 0.99 10.55 -1.17
CA ILE A 335 0.25 11.59 -1.89
C ILE A 335 -0.72 12.29 -0.94
N ARG A 336 -1.50 11.53 -0.15
CA ARG A 336 -2.46 12.08 0.81
C ARG A 336 -1.77 12.94 1.88
N GLU A 337 -0.69 12.44 2.47
CA GLU A 337 0.12 13.18 3.45
C GLU A 337 0.63 14.51 2.86
N MET A 338 1.09 14.49 1.61
CA MET A 338 1.60 15.68 0.93
C MET A 338 0.49 16.69 0.58
N MET A 339 -0.69 16.22 0.16
CA MET A 339 -1.85 17.08 -0.05
C MET A 339 -2.31 17.77 1.24
N GLN A 340 -2.33 17.03 2.37
CA GLN A 340 -2.70 17.57 3.69
C GLN A 340 -1.72 18.65 4.17
N ARG A 341 -0.43 18.52 3.84
CA ARG A 341 0.59 19.55 4.14
C ARG A 341 0.40 20.83 3.32
N GLY A 342 -0.50 20.84 2.33
CA GLY A 342 -0.76 21.97 1.45
C GLY A 342 0.37 22.24 0.44
N GLU A 343 0.17 23.25 -0.41
CA GLU A 343 1.12 23.60 -1.46
C GLU A 343 2.51 23.97 -0.89
N SER A 344 3.55 23.67 -1.66
CA SER A 344 4.94 23.89 -1.25
C SER A 344 5.55 25.20 -1.74
N GLY A 345 4.81 26.00 -2.51
CA GLY A 345 5.35 27.20 -3.16
C GLY A 345 6.48 26.86 -4.15
N GLY A 346 6.50 25.63 -4.68
CA GLY A 346 7.53 25.17 -5.62
C GLY A 346 8.80 24.62 -4.97
N LYS A 347 8.84 24.48 -3.64
CA LYS A 347 9.94 23.82 -2.91
C LYS A 347 9.77 22.30 -2.91
N LEU A 348 10.85 21.55 -3.11
CA LEU A 348 10.87 20.11 -2.93
C LEU A 348 10.83 19.78 -1.42
N ARG A 349 9.91 18.91 -1.01
CA ARG A 349 9.73 18.47 0.38
C ARG A 349 9.93 16.96 0.55
N ARG A 350 9.59 16.18 -0.47
CA ARG A 350 9.69 14.72 -0.42
C ARG A 350 10.02 14.11 -1.77
N LEU A 351 10.89 13.11 -1.78
CA LEU A 351 11.29 12.35 -2.96
C LEU A 351 10.94 10.87 -2.79
N ILE A 352 10.18 10.31 -3.73
CA ILE A 352 9.98 8.86 -3.85
C ILE A 352 11.02 8.31 -4.82
N VAL A 353 11.74 7.26 -4.45
CA VAL A 353 12.67 6.54 -5.33
C VAL A 353 12.09 5.16 -5.61
N LEU A 354 11.78 4.87 -6.87
CA LEU A 354 11.34 3.55 -7.32
C LEU A 354 12.44 2.89 -8.16
N ASP A 355 13.01 1.82 -7.63
CA ASP A 355 13.88 0.94 -8.39
C ASP A 355 13.07 -0.06 -9.22
N GLU A 356 13.60 -0.48 -10.37
CA GLU A 356 12.93 -1.34 -11.35
C GLU A 356 11.52 -0.84 -11.72
N SER A 357 11.42 0.42 -12.14
CA SER A 357 10.15 1.13 -12.37
C SER A 357 9.22 0.46 -13.37
N LYS A 358 9.74 -0.40 -14.26
CA LYS A 358 8.94 -1.14 -15.26
C LYS A 358 7.81 -1.93 -14.61
N LYS A 359 8.04 -2.46 -13.41
CA LYS A 359 7.06 -3.28 -12.69
C LYS A 359 5.88 -2.48 -12.17
N PHE A 360 6.05 -1.17 -11.98
CA PHE A 360 5.08 -0.32 -11.29
C PHE A 360 4.43 0.71 -12.20
N ASN A 361 5.11 1.04 -13.30
CA ASN A 361 4.73 2.12 -14.18
C ASN A 361 3.97 1.61 -15.40
N ASP A 362 2.77 2.14 -15.60
CA ASP A 362 1.91 1.91 -16.76
C ASP A 362 1.34 3.25 -17.25
N GLU A 363 0.55 3.23 -18.32
CA GLU A 363 -0.09 4.43 -18.90
C GLU A 363 -1.46 4.72 -18.25
N ASP A 364 -1.88 3.99 -17.20
CA ASP A 364 -3.14 4.28 -16.51
C ASP A 364 -3.02 5.59 -15.71
N ALA A 365 -3.88 6.55 -16.00
CA ALA A 365 -3.94 7.81 -15.26
C ALA A 365 -4.23 7.61 -13.76
N SER A 366 -4.89 6.50 -13.38
CA SER A 366 -5.18 6.14 -11.98
C SER A 366 -3.96 5.55 -11.24
N ASN A 367 -2.85 5.31 -11.95
CA ASN A 367 -1.60 4.88 -11.36
C ASN A 367 -1.01 6.02 -10.51
N PRO A 368 -0.69 5.79 -9.22
CA PRO A 368 -0.09 6.79 -8.35
C PRO A 368 1.20 7.41 -8.89
N ILE A 369 1.96 6.71 -9.72
CA ILE A 369 3.14 7.28 -10.39
C ILE A 369 2.71 8.43 -11.30
N ASN A 370 1.72 8.22 -12.17
CA ASN A 370 1.22 9.25 -13.08
C ASN A 370 0.54 10.40 -12.32
N VAL A 371 -0.16 10.12 -11.22
CA VAL A 371 -0.69 11.16 -10.32
C VAL A 371 0.43 12.01 -9.73
N VAL A 372 1.53 11.40 -9.25
CA VAL A 372 2.69 12.14 -8.73
C VAL A 372 3.28 13.05 -9.79
N VAL A 373 3.46 12.51 -10.99
CA VAL A 373 4.07 13.21 -12.13
C VAL A 373 3.24 14.40 -12.60
N ASN A 374 1.92 14.24 -12.67
CA ASN A 374 1.04 15.24 -13.28
C ASN A 374 0.55 16.29 -12.27
N GLU A 375 0.35 15.92 -11.00
CA GLU A 375 -0.35 16.78 -10.05
C GLU A 375 0.47 17.18 -8.83
N MET A 376 1.47 16.39 -8.43
CA MET A 376 2.04 16.48 -7.08
C MET A 376 3.23 17.41 -6.94
N ARG A 377 3.76 17.94 -8.04
CA ARG A 377 4.81 18.98 -8.04
C ARG A 377 4.44 20.18 -7.17
N LYS A 378 3.19 20.67 -7.24
CA LYS A 378 2.73 21.86 -6.46
C LYS A 378 2.72 21.64 -4.95
N PHE A 379 2.68 20.38 -4.51
CA PHE A 379 2.76 19.98 -3.10
C PHE A 379 4.20 19.66 -2.65
N GLY A 380 5.18 19.76 -3.56
CA GLY A 380 6.59 19.48 -3.26
C GLY A 380 6.93 18.00 -3.19
N LEU A 381 6.19 17.15 -3.90
CA LEU A 381 6.46 15.72 -4.03
C LEU A 381 7.05 15.42 -5.41
N ALA A 382 8.22 14.79 -5.42
CA ALA A 382 8.89 14.33 -6.62
C ALA A 382 9.05 12.81 -6.64
N ILE A 383 9.40 12.29 -7.82
CA ILE A 383 9.66 10.87 -8.01
C ILE A 383 10.92 10.67 -8.86
N LEU A 384 11.75 9.73 -8.44
CA LEU A 384 12.89 9.21 -9.16
C LEU A 384 12.54 7.80 -9.64
N LEU A 385 12.45 7.62 -10.96
CA LEU A 385 12.23 6.31 -11.58
C LEU A 385 13.53 5.77 -12.15
N ALA A 386 13.94 4.58 -11.70
CA ALA A 386 15.08 3.87 -12.26
C ALA A 386 14.59 2.70 -13.11
N GLY A 387 15.02 2.64 -14.38
CA GLY A 387 14.63 1.61 -15.33
C GLY A 387 15.79 1.14 -16.20
N GLN A 388 15.62 0.02 -16.89
CA GLN A 388 16.67 -0.52 -17.76
C GLN A 388 16.75 0.20 -19.11
N SER A 389 15.60 0.67 -19.59
CA SER A 389 15.45 1.40 -20.85
C SER A 389 14.49 2.58 -20.66
N PRO A 390 14.65 3.69 -21.41
CA PRO A 390 13.67 4.77 -21.46
C PRO A 390 12.26 4.31 -21.86
N ALA A 391 12.17 3.16 -22.54
CA ALA A 391 10.90 2.51 -22.87
C ALA A 391 10.04 2.22 -21.63
N HIS A 392 10.66 1.96 -20.48
CA HIS A 392 9.97 1.64 -19.22
C HIS A 392 9.26 2.85 -18.57
N PHE A 393 9.50 4.06 -19.06
CA PHE A 393 8.85 5.26 -18.56
C PHE A 393 7.59 5.59 -19.38
N SER A 394 6.54 6.10 -18.72
CA SER A 394 5.31 6.52 -19.39
C SER A 394 5.57 7.76 -20.22
N SER A 395 4.74 7.99 -21.22
CA SER A 395 4.85 9.18 -22.06
C SER A 395 4.69 10.47 -21.25
N ASP A 396 3.80 10.44 -20.26
CA ASP A 396 3.58 11.55 -19.33
C ASP A 396 4.77 11.79 -18.42
N PHE A 397 5.42 10.74 -17.93
CA PHE A 397 6.65 10.87 -17.16
C PHE A 397 7.75 11.55 -17.97
N ILE A 398 8.02 11.12 -19.19
CA ILE A 398 9.12 11.70 -20.00
C ILE A 398 8.92 13.19 -20.27
N LYS A 399 7.66 13.62 -20.51
CA LYS A 399 7.29 15.03 -20.74
C LYS A 399 7.50 15.88 -19.48
N ASN A 400 7.08 15.36 -18.33
CA ASN A 400 7.09 16.10 -17.06
C ASN A 400 8.40 15.94 -16.27
N ALA A 401 9.24 14.95 -16.60
CA ALA A 401 10.53 14.73 -15.96
C ALA A 401 11.46 15.92 -16.22
N GLY A 402 11.78 16.64 -15.15
CA GLY A 402 12.69 17.78 -15.20
C GLY A 402 14.14 17.34 -15.39
N THR A 403 14.48 16.10 -15.06
CA THR A 403 15.79 15.52 -15.31
C THR A 403 15.67 14.11 -15.86
N LEU A 404 16.37 13.81 -16.95
CA LEU A 404 16.55 12.45 -17.45
C LEU A 404 18.04 12.16 -17.58
N LEU A 405 18.51 11.12 -16.90
CA LEU A 405 19.86 10.58 -17.03
C LEU A 405 19.82 9.26 -17.80
N LEU A 406 20.60 9.20 -18.88
CA LEU A 406 20.88 8.00 -19.64
C LEU A 406 22.28 7.52 -19.30
N LEU A 407 22.37 6.33 -18.75
CA LEU A 407 23.61 5.57 -18.62
C LEU A 407 23.74 4.66 -19.84
N ASN A 408 24.74 3.77 -19.83
CA ASN A 408 24.88 2.76 -20.86
C ASN A 408 23.58 1.97 -21.09
N LEU A 409 23.10 1.95 -22.34
CA LEU A 409 21.91 1.24 -22.80
C LEU A 409 22.30 0.03 -23.65
N ALA A 410 21.45 -1.00 -23.70
CA ALA A 410 21.64 -2.11 -24.62
C ALA A 410 21.49 -1.60 -26.06
N THR A 411 22.31 -2.10 -26.98
CA THR A 411 22.27 -1.68 -28.40
C THR A 411 20.91 -1.90 -29.04
N ALA A 412 20.20 -2.96 -28.63
CA ALA A 412 18.84 -3.25 -29.08
C ALA A 412 17.81 -2.16 -28.69
N ASP A 413 18.06 -1.41 -27.62
CA ASP A 413 17.16 -0.36 -27.12
C ASP A 413 17.46 1.03 -27.75
N TRP A 414 18.53 1.15 -28.55
CA TRP A 414 19.00 2.46 -29.03
C TRP A 414 17.98 3.18 -29.91
N ASP A 415 17.37 2.48 -30.88
CA ASP A 415 16.42 3.10 -31.82
C ASP A 415 15.14 3.56 -31.11
N GLU A 416 14.65 2.77 -30.16
CA GLU A 416 13.49 3.13 -29.36
C GLU A 416 13.80 4.31 -28.44
N ALA A 417 14.94 4.29 -27.75
CA ALA A 417 15.40 5.39 -26.90
C ALA A 417 15.58 6.69 -27.70
N ALA A 418 16.23 6.60 -28.87
CA ALA A 418 16.45 7.73 -29.78
C ALA A 418 15.13 8.37 -30.21
N ARG A 419 14.16 7.56 -30.61
CA ARG A 419 12.83 8.03 -31.02
C ARG A 419 12.06 8.64 -29.86
N LYS A 420 12.02 7.96 -28.71
CA LYS A 420 11.21 8.35 -27.55
C LYS A 420 11.75 9.62 -26.87
N LEU A 421 13.08 9.78 -26.83
CA LEU A 421 13.74 10.91 -26.18
C LEU A 421 14.22 12.00 -27.14
N LYS A 422 14.07 11.79 -28.46
CA LYS A 422 14.58 12.67 -29.51
C LYS A 422 16.09 12.95 -29.37
N ILE A 423 16.85 11.89 -29.11
CA ILE A 423 18.33 11.92 -29.08
C ILE A 423 18.88 11.20 -30.30
N GLU A 424 20.02 11.63 -30.82
CA GLU A 424 20.64 10.97 -31.97
C GLU A 424 21.32 9.64 -31.57
N VAL A 425 21.12 8.58 -32.34
CA VAL A 425 21.69 7.25 -32.07
C VAL A 425 23.22 7.29 -31.95
N LYS A 426 23.89 8.20 -32.68
CA LYS A 426 25.35 8.36 -32.60
C LYS A 426 25.82 8.82 -31.21
N ASP A 427 25.00 9.56 -30.48
CA ASP A 427 25.35 10.06 -29.15
C ASP A 427 25.30 8.94 -28.10
N LEU A 428 24.43 7.95 -28.32
CA LEU A 428 24.32 6.77 -27.45
C LEU A 428 25.60 5.90 -27.47
N LYS A 429 26.39 5.96 -28.54
CA LYS A 429 27.67 5.23 -28.66
C LYS A 429 28.73 5.67 -27.65
N TYR A 430 28.60 6.88 -27.11
CA TYR A 430 29.55 7.42 -26.13
C TYR A 430 29.20 7.03 -24.69
N LEU A 431 28.07 6.37 -24.46
CA LEU A 431 27.63 5.92 -23.14
C LEU A 431 28.34 4.62 -22.80
N LYS A 432 29.26 4.67 -21.85
CA LYS A 432 30.06 3.55 -21.36
C LYS A 432 29.64 3.23 -19.92
N PRO A 433 29.51 1.95 -19.56
CA PRO A 433 29.11 1.56 -18.21
C PRO A 433 29.98 2.23 -17.15
N GLN A 434 29.36 2.86 -16.16
CA GLN A 434 30.01 3.47 -14.99
C GLN A 434 30.99 4.64 -15.28
N GLU A 435 31.27 4.95 -16.54
CA GLU A 435 32.19 6.03 -16.92
C GLU A 435 31.47 7.26 -17.44
N THR A 436 30.46 7.07 -18.31
CA THR A 436 29.83 8.17 -19.04
C THR A 436 28.32 8.01 -19.12
N GLY A 437 27.65 9.14 -19.29
CA GLY A 437 26.20 9.25 -19.40
C GLY A 437 25.79 10.41 -20.31
N ALA A 438 24.50 10.55 -20.54
CA ALA A 438 23.90 11.75 -21.12
C ALA A 438 22.78 12.24 -20.21
N VAL A 439 22.79 13.52 -19.86
CA VAL A 439 21.78 14.12 -19.00
C VAL A 439 21.01 15.20 -19.74
N ARG A 440 19.68 15.18 -19.63
CA ARG A 440 18.79 16.27 -20.03
C ARG A 440 18.19 16.89 -18.78
N MET A 441 18.40 18.19 -18.59
CA MET A 441 17.78 18.96 -17.52
C MET A 441 16.91 20.07 -18.13
N LEU A 442 15.63 20.11 -17.76
CA LEU A 442 14.70 21.18 -18.14
C LEU A 442 14.88 22.36 -17.18
N GLU A 443 15.86 23.20 -17.45
CA GLU A 443 16.10 24.42 -16.68
C GLU A 443 15.13 25.55 -17.08
N LYS A 444 14.72 26.36 -16.10
CA LYS A 444 13.84 27.52 -16.34
C LYS A 444 14.48 28.47 -17.36
N GLY A 445 13.78 28.72 -18.48
CA GLY A 445 14.23 29.65 -19.51
C GLY A 445 15.25 29.09 -20.52
N GLN A 446 15.55 27.78 -20.50
CA GLN A 446 16.43 27.13 -21.47
C GLN A 446 15.68 26.06 -22.28
N SER A 447 16.12 25.82 -23.52
CA SER A 447 15.70 24.66 -24.29
C SER A 447 16.37 23.39 -23.73
N ALA A 448 15.59 22.31 -23.61
CA ALA A 448 16.14 21.04 -23.17
C ALA A 448 16.97 20.40 -24.28
N SER A 449 18.23 20.08 -23.98
CA SER A 449 19.06 19.21 -24.80
C SER A 449 19.80 18.22 -23.91
N PHE A 450 20.18 17.07 -24.48
CA PHE A 450 21.07 16.15 -23.82
C PHE A 450 22.50 16.67 -23.86
N ARG A 451 23.16 16.66 -22.70
CA ARG A 451 24.59 16.94 -22.54
C ARG A 451 25.30 15.65 -22.16
N GLN A 452 26.38 15.31 -22.85
CA GLN A 452 27.20 14.16 -22.46
C GLN A 452 28.02 14.50 -21.22
N VAL A 453 28.03 13.58 -20.26
CA VAL A 453 28.72 13.73 -18.98
C VAL A 453 29.65 12.56 -18.73
N ARG A 454 30.75 12.82 -18.03
CA ARG A 454 31.66 11.83 -17.48
C ARG A 454 31.62 11.91 -15.96
N PHE A 455 31.46 10.76 -15.30
CA PHE A 455 31.33 10.68 -13.85
C PHE A 455 32.67 10.88 -13.15
#